data_AF-A0A7V6C085-F1
#
_entry.id   AF-A0A7V6C085-F1
#
_cell.length_a   1.000
_cell.length_b   1.000
_cell.length_c   1.000
_cell.angle_alpha   90.00
_cell.angle_beta   90.00
_cell.angle_gamma   90.00
#
_symmetry.space_group_name_H-M   'P 1'
#
loop_
_entity.id
_entity.type
_entity.pdbx_description
1 polymer ?
#
loop_
_entity_poly.entity_id
_entity_poly.type
_entity_poly.pdbx_seq_one_letter_code
_entity_poly.pdbx_strand_id
1 'polypeptide(L)'
;MSTQTTLDLIYNTYANKYGQAQADKWLTQQKLNGPAKVPSEPIPNKTNIASDNSHPLRQPLSPFKDNPRAIYQASPSQPPQQYPSLTIAYQDSQLETITRFRTKHLEGILSPTVLETFRMLHSAALSIASDRGYSSSVTQVTFFCPMEIVAYARGRDRSNLWRHTVPLKELGLIEHRPHRTTHRGGPMTDGVLWAIQIYPNRAKSKAAKVSYLDLKAQYRNLTADIASGRTVFNQLKNKMQQSNTNKEYISKIKIIKSWALTPLNHQNPVNIDCCKNSSLALESILDLSKTARKDRNKMVDKVAQAIAYTLSDATSHRFYAKLLWNLLRRYDKGDNYFQIIYYMINRAKIDYQEGFARSAGALFVSRLKKWETWDWLQQTPMVRVGTKPIQA
;
A
#
# COMPACT_ATOMS: atom_id res chain seq x y z
N MET A 1 51.47 -21.96 -5.68
CA MET A 1 52.00 -20.72 -5.10
C MET A 1 52.16 -20.95 -3.61
N SER A 2 53.35 -20.72 -3.05
CA SER A 2 53.56 -20.97 -1.62
C SER A 2 52.74 -19.97 -0.80
N THR A 3 52.33 -20.36 0.40
CA THR A 3 51.60 -19.48 1.34
C THR A 3 52.34 -18.17 1.63
N GLN A 4 53.68 -18.18 1.49
CA GLN A 4 54.52 -17.02 1.62
C GLN A 4 54.28 -15.98 0.51
N THR A 5 54.14 -16.43 -0.75
CA THR A 5 53.95 -15.53 -1.90
C THR A 5 52.64 -14.74 -1.80
N THR A 6 51.60 -15.33 -1.20
CA THR A 6 50.29 -14.67 -1.04
C THR A 6 50.30 -13.61 0.05
N LEU A 7 51.04 -13.83 1.15
CA LEU A 7 51.15 -12.86 2.24
C LEU A 7 51.95 -11.61 1.82
N ASP A 8 53.01 -11.79 1.04
CA ASP A 8 53.82 -10.68 0.55
C ASP A 8 53.03 -9.78 -0.42
N LEU A 9 52.16 -10.37 -1.25
CA LEU A 9 51.29 -9.62 -2.15
C LEU A 9 50.25 -8.79 -1.38
N ILE A 10 49.64 -9.38 -0.34
CA ILE A 10 48.67 -8.68 0.52
C ILE A 10 49.36 -7.55 1.29
N TYR A 11 50.55 -7.80 1.82
CA TYR A 11 51.36 -6.81 2.54
C TYR A 11 51.67 -5.60 1.65
N ASN A 12 52.20 -5.82 0.44
CA ASN A 12 52.56 -4.73 -0.47
C ASN A 12 51.33 -3.91 -0.90
N THR A 13 50.19 -4.58 -1.13
CA THR A 13 48.94 -3.90 -1.48
C THR A 13 48.43 -3.04 -0.31
N TYR A 14 48.55 -3.54 0.92
CA TYR A 14 48.13 -2.81 2.12
C TYR A 14 49.07 -1.64 2.43
N ALA A 15 50.38 -1.83 2.30
CA ALA A 15 51.39 -0.78 2.49
C ALA A 15 51.24 0.37 1.50
N ASN A 16 50.92 0.07 0.23
CA ASN A 16 50.65 1.12 -0.77
C ASN A 16 49.39 1.94 -0.46
N LYS A 17 48.38 1.33 0.16
CA LYS A 17 47.10 1.99 0.44
C LYS A 17 47.10 2.77 1.76
N TYR A 18 47.83 2.29 2.77
CA TYR A 18 47.74 2.81 4.16
C TYR A 18 49.10 3.21 4.77
N GLY A 19 50.21 2.99 4.06
CA GLY A 19 51.57 3.28 4.53
C GLY A 19 52.22 2.11 5.28
N GLN A 20 53.56 2.08 5.25
CA GLN A 20 54.37 0.97 5.78
C GLN A 20 54.12 0.70 7.28
N ALA A 21 54.04 1.76 8.10
CA ALA A 21 53.84 1.62 9.55
C ALA A 21 52.51 0.93 9.93
N GLN A 22 51.46 1.04 9.12
CA GLN A 22 50.19 0.34 9.33
C GLN A 22 50.22 -1.10 8.80
N ALA A 23 50.95 -1.34 7.72
CA ALA A 23 51.17 -2.69 7.20
C ALA A 23 52.00 -3.55 8.17
N ASP A 24 53.03 -2.99 8.80
CA ASP A 24 53.87 -3.69 9.79
C ASP A 24 53.07 -4.12 11.04
N LYS A 25 52.19 -3.24 11.52
CA LYS A 25 51.27 -3.56 12.64
C LYS A 25 50.31 -4.69 12.25
N TRP A 26 49.76 -4.65 11.05
CA TRP A 26 48.89 -5.70 10.54
C TRP A 26 49.61 -7.04 10.41
N LEU A 27 50.83 -7.05 9.87
CA LEU A 27 51.64 -8.27 9.72
C LEU A 27 52.01 -8.88 11.09
N THR A 28 52.33 -8.03 12.06
CA THR A 28 52.59 -8.45 13.45
C THR A 28 51.36 -9.09 14.08
N GLN A 29 50.17 -8.52 13.82
CA GLN A 29 48.90 -9.03 14.32
C GLN A 29 48.49 -10.37 13.67
N GLN A 30 48.81 -10.57 12.38
CA GLN A 30 48.59 -11.85 11.68
C GLN A 30 49.52 -12.96 12.17
N LYS A 31 50.78 -12.64 12.49
CA LYS A 31 51.72 -13.59 13.11
C LYS A 31 51.28 -14.04 14.50
N LEU A 32 50.60 -13.16 15.24
CA LEU A 32 50.09 -13.45 16.59
C LEU A 32 48.78 -14.26 16.59
N ASN A 33 47.90 -14.07 15.61
CA ASN A 33 46.52 -14.61 15.67
C ASN A 33 46.24 -15.80 14.72
N GLY A 34 47.18 -16.20 13.87
CA GLY A 34 46.92 -17.19 12.82
C GLY A 34 45.95 -16.67 11.75
N PRO A 35 45.80 -17.34 10.59
CA PRO A 35 45.19 -16.74 9.41
C PRO A 35 43.68 -16.56 9.58
N ALA A 36 43.25 -15.36 9.99
CA ALA A 36 41.86 -14.93 10.03
C ALA A 36 41.61 -13.73 9.08
N LYS A 37 40.40 -13.73 8.51
CA LYS A 37 39.83 -12.88 7.45
C LYS A 37 40.27 -11.41 7.41
N VAL A 38 40.39 -10.92 6.18
CA VAL A 38 40.64 -9.52 5.75
C VAL A 38 39.78 -8.51 6.55
N PRO A 39 40.35 -7.38 7.04
CA PRO A 39 39.61 -6.40 7.83
C PRO A 39 38.57 -5.62 7.01
N SER A 40 37.43 -5.31 7.64
CA SER A 40 36.42 -4.37 7.14
C SER A 40 36.84 -2.92 7.40
N GLU A 41 36.44 -2.01 6.51
CA GLU A 41 36.81 -0.59 6.53
C GLU A 41 36.34 0.15 7.79
N PRO A 42 37.15 1.06 8.37
CA PRO A 42 36.74 1.88 9.51
C PRO A 42 35.80 3.02 9.08
N ILE A 43 34.66 3.14 9.77
CA ILE A 43 33.67 4.22 9.62
C ILE A 43 34.17 5.47 10.38
N PRO A 44 34.12 6.69 9.80
CA PRO A 44 34.54 7.90 10.50
C PRO A 44 33.51 8.38 11.55
N ASN A 45 34.02 8.75 12.73
CA ASN A 45 33.27 9.24 13.89
C ASN A 45 32.60 10.60 13.63
N LYS A 46 31.32 10.72 14.03
CA LYS A 46 30.60 11.99 14.14
C LYS A 46 31.05 12.76 15.39
N THR A 47 31.41 14.02 15.18
CA THR A 47 31.73 15.01 16.22
C THR A 47 30.47 15.48 16.97
N ASN A 48 30.66 15.66 18.29
CA ASN A 48 29.71 16.20 19.25
C ASN A 48 29.34 17.65 18.94
N ILE A 49 28.04 17.97 18.96
CA ILE A 49 27.56 19.36 19.06
C ILE A 49 26.86 19.49 20.41
N ALA A 50 27.46 20.31 21.26
CA ALA A 50 26.97 20.68 22.58
C ALA A 50 25.70 21.53 22.47
N SER A 51 24.81 21.33 23.44
CA SER A 51 23.60 22.11 23.66
C SER A 51 23.96 23.42 24.37
N ASP A 52 23.55 24.54 23.79
CA ASP A 52 23.61 25.85 24.42
C ASP A 52 22.17 26.39 24.56
N ASN A 53 21.70 26.43 25.80
CA ASN A 53 20.36 26.84 26.21
C ASN A 53 20.47 28.22 26.88
N SER A 54 20.18 29.29 26.16
CA SER A 54 19.85 30.57 26.78
C SER A 54 19.14 31.52 25.82
N HIS A 55 17.83 31.73 26.02
CA HIS A 55 17.17 33.04 25.89
C HIS A 55 15.72 33.00 26.40
N PRO A 56 15.12 34.16 26.76
CA PRO A 56 14.46 34.31 28.04
C PRO A 56 12.92 34.34 27.97
N LEU A 57 12.35 34.08 29.14
CA LEU A 57 10.94 34.11 29.51
C LEU A 57 10.22 35.38 29.00
N ARG A 58 9.16 35.19 28.21
CA ARG A 58 8.14 36.20 27.94
C ARG A 58 6.95 35.99 28.87
N GLN A 59 6.62 37.02 29.63
CA GLN A 59 5.51 37.08 30.58
C GLN A 59 4.13 37.04 29.90
N PRO A 60 3.07 36.62 30.62
CA PRO A 60 1.73 36.45 30.08
C PRO A 60 0.91 37.75 30.13
N LEU A 61 0.18 38.04 29.05
CA LEU A 61 -0.88 39.05 29.04
C LEU A 61 -2.20 38.41 29.50
N SER A 62 -2.84 39.04 30.49
CA SER A 62 -4.22 38.81 30.92
C SER A 62 -5.09 40.03 30.57
N PRO A 63 -6.40 40.05 30.86
CA PRO A 63 -7.46 39.52 30.01
C PRO A 63 -8.43 40.62 29.54
N PHE A 64 -8.96 40.51 28.33
CA PHE A 64 -10.13 41.30 27.93
C PHE A 64 -11.43 40.58 28.33
N LYS A 65 -12.24 41.30 29.10
CA LYS A 65 -13.55 40.93 29.62
C LYS A 65 -14.68 41.27 28.64
N ASP A 66 -15.78 40.54 28.81
CA ASP A 66 -17.19 40.82 28.52
C ASP A 66 -17.67 40.82 27.05
N ASN A 67 -18.48 39.81 26.66
CA ASN A 67 -19.95 39.83 26.80
C ASN A 67 -20.61 38.52 26.22
N PRO A 68 -21.93 38.25 26.37
CA PRO A 68 -22.41 37.05 27.08
C PRO A 68 -23.39 36.14 26.30
N ARG A 69 -23.78 35.01 26.93
CA ARG A 69 -24.87 34.06 26.58
C ARG A 69 -24.57 33.12 25.38
N ALA A 70 -24.73 31.80 25.44
CA ALA A 70 -25.70 31.01 26.17
C ALA A 70 -25.08 29.72 26.75
N ILE A 71 -25.54 29.36 27.94
CA ILE A 71 -25.23 28.11 28.63
C ILE A 71 -25.99 26.99 27.91
N TYR A 72 -25.29 26.15 27.16
CA TYR A 72 -25.73 24.77 26.92
C TYR A 72 -24.90 23.88 27.82
N GLN A 73 -25.58 23.25 28.80
CA GLN A 73 -25.00 22.21 29.63
C GLN A 73 -24.48 21.09 28.71
N ALA A 74 -23.17 20.88 28.71
CA ALA A 74 -22.56 19.75 28.04
C ALA A 74 -22.96 18.48 28.81
N SER A 75 -23.82 17.66 28.20
CA SER A 75 -24.07 16.31 28.66
C SER A 75 -22.75 15.54 28.75
N PRO A 76 -22.53 14.72 29.79
CA PRO A 76 -21.31 13.95 29.95
C PRO A 76 -21.13 13.05 28.72
N SER A 77 -20.01 13.24 28.04
CA SER A 77 -19.58 12.46 26.88
C SER A 77 -19.57 10.98 27.24
N GLN A 78 -20.52 10.23 26.68
CA GLN A 78 -20.47 8.78 26.69
C GLN A 78 -19.15 8.33 26.04
N PRO A 79 -18.43 7.35 26.61
CA PRO A 79 -17.27 6.77 25.95
C PRO A 79 -17.71 6.20 24.58
N PRO A 80 -16.87 6.31 23.54
CA PRO A 80 -17.24 5.89 22.20
C PRO A 80 -17.68 4.43 22.22
N GLN A 81 -18.95 4.19 21.89
CA GLN A 81 -19.47 2.83 21.74
C GLN A 81 -18.63 2.10 20.69
N GLN A 82 -17.94 1.04 21.13
CA GLN A 82 -17.29 0.09 20.25
C GLN A 82 -18.38 -0.67 19.48
N TYR A 83 -18.66 -0.24 18.26
CA TYR A 83 -19.51 -0.99 17.34
C TYR A 83 -18.77 -2.23 16.84
N PRO A 84 -19.36 -3.44 16.90
CA PRO A 84 -18.72 -4.64 16.40
C PRO A 84 -18.73 -4.68 14.86
N SER A 85 -17.55 -4.70 14.25
CA SER A 85 -17.14 -5.51 13.07
C SER A 85 -18.12 -5.82 11.91
N LEU A 86 -19.07 -4.94 11.57
CA LEU A 86 -19.98 -5.13 10.42
C LEU A 86 -19.34 -4.83 9.05
N THR A 87 -18.26 -4.04 9.00
CA THR A 87 -17.62 -3.60 7.73
C THR A 87 -16.85 -4.71 7.02
N ILE A 88 -16.28 -5.67 7.78
CA ILE A 88 -15.42 -6.72 7.23
C ILE A 88 -16.25 -7.78 6.50
N ALA A 89 -17.38 -8.20 7.09
CA ALA A 89 -18.26 -9.21 6.51
C ALA A 89 -18.88 -8.77 5.15
N TYR A 90 -19.14 -7.46 4.98
CA TYR A 90 -19.69 -6.91 3.74
C TYR A 90 -18.68 -6.84 2.60
N GLN A 91 -17.42 -6.54 2.89
CA GLN A 91 -16.36 -6.56 1.86
C GLN A 91 -16.05 -7.98 1.40
N ASP A 92 -16.07 -8.94 2.32
CA ASP A 92 -15.75 -10.35 2.02
C ASP A 92 -16.83 -11.03 1.17
N SER A 93 -18.12 -10.74 1.40
CA SER A 93 -19.21 -11.28 0.56
C SER A 93 -19.13 -10.76 -0.88
N GLN A 94 -18.75 -9.49 -1.07
CA GLN A 94 -18.55 -8.88 -2.39
C GLN A 94 -17.40 -9.55 -3.15
N LEU A 95 -16.29 -9.89 -2.47
CA LEU A 95 -15.15 -10.57 -3.09
C LEU A 95 -15.51 -11.96 -3.61
N GLU A 96 -16.32 -12.71 -2.87
CA GLU A 96 -16.80 -14.02 -3.33
C GLU A 96 -17.72 -13.87 -4.54
N THR A 97 -18.66 -12.92 -4.53
CA THR A 97 -19.54 -12.63 -5.66
C THR A 97 -18.74 -12.25 -6.91
N ILE A 98 -17.76 -11.34 -6.78
CA ILE A 98 -16.89 -10.91 -7.87
C ILE A 98 -16.09 -12.10 -8.40
N THR A 99 -15.53 -12.92 -7.51
CA THR A 99 -14.75 -14.09 -7.90
C THR A 99 -15.60 -15.11 -8.65
N ARG A 100 -16.80 -15.46 -8.15
CA ARG A 100 -17.72 -16.37 -8.85
C ARG A 100 -18.10 -15.82 -10.22
N PHE A 101 -18.44 -14.54 -10.32
CA PHE A 101 -18.76 -13.89 -11.58
C PHE A 101 -17.60 -13.98 -12.59
N ARG A 102 -16.38 -13.65 -12.16
CA ARG A 102 -15.18 -13.67 -13.03
C ARG A 102 -14.74 -15.06 -13.42
N THR A 103 -15.07 -16.08 -12.63
CA THR A 103 -14.68 -17.49 -12.88
C THR A 103 -15.77 -18.32 -13.54
N LYS A 104 -16.95 -17.75 -13.80
CA LYS A 104 -18.10 -18.47 -14.37
C LYS A 104 -17.77 -19.19 -15.69
N HIS A 105 -16.98 -18.59 -16.56
CA HIS A 105 -16.58 -19.20 -17.85
C HIS A 105 -15.61 -20.37 -17.71
N LEU A 106 -15.05 -20.62 -16.51
CA LEU A 106 -14.19 -21.76 -16.23
C LEU A 106 -14.99 -22.97 -15.72
N GLU A 107 -16.28 -22.79 -15.41
CA GLU A 107 -17.19 -23.88 -15.09
C GLU A 107 -17.34 -24.78 -16.32
N GLY A 108 -17.10 -26.08 -16.16
CA GLY A 108 -17.09 -27.06 -17.26
C GLY A 108 -15.74 -27.23 -17.96
N ILE A 109 -14.81 -26.27 -17.84
CA ILE A 109 -13.42 -26.42 -18.30
C ILE A 109 -12.55 -27.05 -17.22
N LEU A 110 -12.71 -26.59 -15.98
CA LEU A 110 -11.98 -27.08 -14.81
C LEU A 110 -12.84 -28.01 -13.98
N SER A 111 -12.18 -29.02 -13.38
CA SER A 111 -12.81 -29.82 -12.32
C SER A 111 -13.28 -28.93 -11.16
N PRO A 112 -14.45 -29.21 -10.54
CA PRO A 112 -14.98 -28.39 -9.46
C PRO A 112 -13.98 -28.16 -8.31
N THR A 113 -13.17 -29.16 -7.96
CA THR A 113 -12.19 -29.05 -6.88
C THR A 113 -11.04 -28.08 -7.22
N VAL A 114 -10.61 -28.09 -8.47
CA VAL A 114 -9.57 -27.21 -9.02
C VAL A 114 -10.09 -25.78 -9.12
N LEU A 115 -11.32 -25.61 -9.61
CA LEU A 115 -11.99 -24.32 -9.70
C LEU A 115 -12.13 -23.66 -8.33
N GLU A 116 -12.57 -24.40 -7.32
CA GLU A 116 -12.67 -23.89 -5.95
C GLU A 116 -11.31 -23.50 -5.36
N THR A 117 -10.25 -24.21 -5.72
CA THR A 117 -8.89 -23.85 -5.32
C THR A 117 -8.48 -22.52 -5.96
N PHE A 118 -8.79 -22.33 -7.25
CA PHE A 118 -8.55 -21.06 -7.93
C PHE A 118 -9.38 -19.93 -7.34
N ARG A 119 -10.67 -20.14 -7.05
CA ARG A 119 -11.55 -19.13 -6.44
C ARG A 119 -11.04 -18.67 -5.08
N MET A 120 -10.54 -19.57 -4.24
CA MET A 120 -9.93 -19.22 -2.96
C MET A 120 -8.68 -18.33 -3.16
N LEU A 121 -7.77 -18.72 -4.06
CA LEU A 121 -6.56 -17.96 -4.37
C LEU A 121 -6.88 -16.60 -5.02
N HIS A 122 -7.87 -16.57 -5.90
CA HIS A 122 -8.34 -15.35 -6.58
C HIS A 122 -8.99 -14.38 -5.59
N SER A 123 -9.81 -14.88 -4.66
CA SER A 123 -10.41 -14.05 -3.60
C SER A 123 -9.33 -13.48 -2.68
N ALA A 124 -8.33 -14.29 -2.31
CA ALA A 124 -7.17 -13.82 -1.56
C ALA A 124 -6.38 -12.74 -2.34
N ALA A 125 -6.15 -12.95 -3.64
CA ALA A 125 -5.45 -12.01 -4.50
C ALA A 125 -6.18 -10.66 -4.61
N LEU A 126 -7.51 -10.66 -4.77
CA LEU A 126 -8.33 -9.44 -4.78
C LEU A 126 -8.28 -8.72 -3.42
N SER A 127 -8.35 -9.46 -2.32
CA SER A 127 -8.24 -8.89 -0.97
C SER A 127 -6.88 -8.21 -0.79
N ILE A 128 -5.79 -8.91 -1.15
CA ILE A 128 -4.42 -8.39 -1.08
C ILE A 128 -4.23 -7.18 -1.99
N ALA A 129 -4.79 -7.19 -3.20
CA ALA A 129 -4.73 -6.04 -4.10
C ALA A 129 -5.41 -4.81 -3.51
N SER A 130 -6.58 -5.01 -2.89
CA SER A 130 -7.30 -3.95 -2.19
C SER A 130 -6.47 -3.40 -1.02
N ASP A 131 -5.88 -4.26 -0.20
CA ASP A 131 -5.06 -3.82 0.95
C ASP A 131 -3.79 -3.07 0.52
N ARG A 132 -3.18 -3.49 -0.60
CA ARG A 132 -1.98 -2.85 -1.15
C ARG A 132 -2.30 -1.59 -1.96
N GLY A 133 -3.58 -1.23 -2.12
CA GLY A 133 -3.99 -0.05 -2.88
C GLY A 133 -3.69 -0.16 -4.38
N TYR A 134 -3.70 -1.37 -4.93
CA TYR A 134 -3.49 -1.57 -6.35
C TYR A 134 -4.65 -1.00 -7.17
N SER A 135 -4.33 -0.48 -8.36
CA SER A 135 -5.33 -0.02 -9.33
C SER A 135 -6.26 -1.15 -9.77
N SER A 136 -7.52 -0.82 -10.08
CA SER A 136 -8.49 -1.74 -10.67
C SER A 136 -8.04 -2.30 -12.03
N SER A 137 -7.07 -1.65 -12.69
CA SER A 137 -6.50 -2.09 -13.96
C SER A 137 -5.44 -3.20 -13.83
N VAL A 138 -5.04 -3.58 -12.62
CA VAL A 138 -4.02 -4.61 -12.39
C VAL A 138 -4.49 -5.95 -12.91
N THR A 139 -3.66 -6.56 -13.77
CA THR A 139 -3.99 -7.84 -14.43
C THR A 139 -3.63 -9.05 -13.60
N GLN A 140 -2.57 -8.96 -12.79
CA GLN A 140 -2.07 -10.04 -11.94
C GLN A 140 -1.62 -9.52 -10.59
N VAL A 141 -1.68 -10.36 -9.56
CA VAL A 141 -1.19 -10.03 -8.21
C VAL A 141 -0.20 -11.09 -7.77
N THR A 142 0.99 -10.65 -7.34
CA THR A 142 2.01 -11.52 -6.77
C THR A 142 2.03 -11.40 -5.24
N PHE A 143 1.99 -12.52 -4.53
CA PHE A 143 2.15 -12.54 -3.08
C PHE A 143 2.90 -13.78 -2.58
N PHE A 144 3.56 -13.63 -1.43
CA PHE A 144 4.27 -14.71 -0.76
C PHE A 144 3.31 -15.49 0.16
N CYS A 145 3.24 -16.81 0.02
CA CYS A 145 2.50 -17.65 0.95
C CYS A 145 3.02 -19.08 0.89
N PRO A 146 3.37 -19.73 2.02
CA PRO A 146 3.76 -21.12 2.02
C PRO A 146 2.66 -22.05 1.50
N MET A 147 3.06 -23.09 0.77
CA MET A 147 2.14 -24.06 0.17
C MET A 147 1.26 -24.74 1.21
N GLU A 148 1.83 -25.04 2.39
CA GLU A 148 1.16 -25.70 3.50
C GLU A 148 0.04 -24.84 4.09
N ILE A 149 0.22 -23.50 4.10
CA ILE A 149 -0.82 -22.58 4.55
C ILE A 149 -1.98 -22.55 3.57
N VAL A 150 -1.70 -22.53 2.26
CA VAL A 150 -2.73 -22.61 1.22
C VAL A 150 -3.46 -23.96 1.28
N ALA A 151 -2.74 -25.05 1.50
CA ALA A 151 -3.30 -26.40 1.61
C ALA A 151 -4.23 -26.52 2.83
N TYR A 152 -3.76 -26.04 3.99
CA TYR A 152 -4.55 -25.96 5.21
C TYR A 152 -5.80 -25.09 5.02
N ALA A 153 -5.64 -23.90 4.42
CA ALA A 153 -6.77 -23.03 4.11
C ALA A 153 -7.77 -23.71 3.16
N ARG A 154 -7.31 -24.55 2.22
CA ARG A 154 -8.20 -25.30 1.34
C ARG A 154 -8.87 -26.51 2.02
N GLY A 155 -8.38 -26.92 3.19
CA GLY A 155 -8.78 -28.16 3.86
C GLY A 155 -8.29 -29.40 3.10
N ARG A 156 -7.11 -29.33 2.47
CA ARG A 156 -6.51 -30.39 1.67
C ARG A 156 -5.05 -30.59 2.06
N ASP A 157 -4.50 -31.74 1.73
CA ASP A 157 -3.07 -31.98 1.84
C ASP A 157 -2.29 -31.25 0.73
N ARG A 158 -0.99 -31.12 0.96
CA ARG A 158 -0.06 -30.44 0.04
C ARG A 158 0.01 -31.12 -1.33
N SER A 159 -0.09 -32.45 -1.39
CA SER A 159 0.01 -33.20 -2.65
C SER A 159 -1.21 -32.97 -3.54
N ASN A 160 -2.42 -32.95 -2.95
CA ASN A 160 -3.64 -32.59 -3.67
C ASN A 160 -3.64 -31.14 -4.14
N LEU A 161 -3.15 -30.20 -3.31
CA LEU A 161 -3.00 -28.82 -3.74
C LEU A 161 -2.06 -28.71 -4.95
N TRP A 162 -0.91 -29.41 -4.91
CA TRP A 162 0.03 -29.44 -6.04
C TRP A 162 -0.63 -29.94 -7.32
N ARG A 163 -1.41 -31.03 -7.25
CA ARG A 163 -2.19 -31.55 -8.39
C ARG A 163 -3.18 -30.53 -8.94
N HIS A 164 -3.81 -29.72 -8.10
CA HIS A 164 -4.70 -28.65 -8.55
C HIS A 164 -3.94 -27.52 -9.25
N THR A 165 -2.67 -27.26 -8.89
CA THR A 165 -1.91 -26.17 -9.51
C THR A 165 -1.49 -26.44 -10.95
N VAL A 166 -1.33 -27.70 -11.34
CA VAL A 166 -0.91 -28.10 -12.70
C VAL A 166 -1.88 -27.58 -13.77
N PRO A 167 -3.19 -27.95 -13.77
CA PRO A 167 -4.13 -27.46 -14.78
C PRO A 167 -4.34 -25.94 -14.72
N LEU A 168 -4.24 -25.33 -13.53
CA LEU A 168 -4.35 -23.88 -13.39
C LEU A 168 -3.17 -23.14 -14.02
N LYS A 169 -1.97 -23.73 -13.96
CA LYS A 169 -0.76 -23.20 -14.58
C LYS A 169 -0.79 -23.38 -16.10
N GLU A 170 -1.26 -24.52 -16.59
CA GLU A 170 -1.45 -24.77 -18.03
C GLU A 170 -2.42 -23.76 -18.66
N LEU A 171 -3.47 -23.38 -17.95
CA LEU A 171 -4.41 -22.34 -18.39
C LEU A 171 -3.87 -20.90 -18.21
N GLY A 172 -2.66 -20.72 -17.66
CA GLY A 172 -2.06 -19.42 -17.41
C GLY A 172 -2.75 -18.60 -16.30
N LEU A 173 -3.60 -19.24 -15.49
CA LEU A 173 -4.35 -18.59 -14.41
C LEU A 173 -3.48 -18.28 -13.20
N ILE A 174 -2.51 -19.15 -12.94
CA ILE A 174 -1.56 -19.02 -11.84
C ILE A 174 -0.15 -19.34 -12.32
N GLU A 175 0.84 -18.73 -11.69
CA GLU A 175 2.22 -19.21 -11.67
C GLU A 175 2.65 -19.26 -10.21
N HIS A 176 3.40 -20.29 -9.83
CA HIS A 176 4.00 -20.36 -8.51
C HIS A 176 5.45 -20.80 -8.60
N ARG A 177 6.29 -20.21 -7.73
CA ARG A 177 7.71 -20.54 -7.65
C ARG A 177 8.19 -20.57 -6.21
N PRO A 178 9.07 -21.52 -5.84
CA PRO A 178 9.66 -21.53 -4.50
C PRO A 178 10.53 -20.28 -4.32
N HIS A 179 10.31 -19.56 -3.23
CA HIS A 179 11.20 -18.49 -2.81
C HIS A 179 12.35 -19.10 -2.02
N ARG A 180 13.58 -18.63 -2.28
CA ARG A 180 14.80 -19.16 -1.67
C ARG A 180 15.46 -18.07 -0.84
N THR A 181 15.81 -18.41 0.38
CA THR A 181 16.58 -17.59 1.31
C THR A 181 17.83 -18.34 1.74
N THR A 182 18.69 -17.71 2.53
CA THR A 182 19.87 -18.35 3.10
C THR A 182 19.70 -18.48 4.61
N HIS A 183 19.83 -19.69 5.14
CA HIS A 183 19.80 -19.96 6.59
C HIS A 183 20.94 -20.91 6.95
N ARG A 184 21.67 -20.62 8.04
CA ARG A 184 22.84 -21.41 8.50
C ARG A 184 23.87 -21.68 7.40
N GLY A 185 24.11 -20.68 6.54
CA GLY A 185 25.11 -20.78 5.46
C GLY A 185 24.67 -21.57 4.22
N GLY A 186 23.44 -22.11 4.18
CA GLY A 186 22.91 -22.85 3.04
C GLY A 186 21.63 -22.24 2.45
N PRO A 187 21.33 -22.46 1.14
CA PRO A 187 20.07 -22.05 0.55
C PRO A 187 18.92 -22.92 1.08
N MET A 188 17.84 -22.28 1.52
CA MET A 188 16.64 -22.93 2.03
C MET A 188 15.39 -22.29 1.42
N THR A 189 14.37 -23.11 1.16
CA THR A 189 13.05 -22.60 0.75
C THR A 189 12.27 -22.15 1.98
N ASP A 190 11.89 -20.89 2.03
CA ASP A 190 11.10 -20.30 3.13
C ASP A 190 9.60 -20.19 2.79
N GLY A 191 9.24 -20.30 1.51
CA GLY A 191 7.86 -20.31 1.06
C GLY A 191 7.71 -20.33 -0.46
N VAL A 192 6.55 -19.91 -0.93
CA VAL A 192 6.18 -19.92 -2.35
C VAL A 192 5.64 -18.55 -2.74
N LEU A 193 6.09 -18.05 -3.88
CA LEU A 193 5.49 -16.89 -4.53
C LEU A 193 4.37 -17.35 -5.46
N TRP A 194 3.21 -16.74 -5.30
CA TRP A 194 2.02 -16.97 -6.09
C TRP A 194 1.74 -15.75 -6.94
N ALA A 195 1.75 -15.89 -8.26
CA ALA A 195 1.20 -14.92 -9.19
C ALA A 195 -0.17 -15.40 -9.65
N ILE A 196 -1.21 -14.61 -9.38
CA ILE A 196 -2.61 -14.95 -9.67
C ILE A 196 -3.19 -13.95 -10.66
N GLN A 197 -3.85 -14.44 -11.70
CA GLN A 197 -4.54 -13.60 -12.67
C GLN A 197 -5.87 -13.08 -12.12
N ILE A 198 -6.06 -11.76 -12.15
CA ILE A 198 -7.26 -11.05 -11.65
C ILE A 198 -8.42 -11.06 -12.65
N TYR A 199 -8.08 -11.22 -13.94
CA TYR A 199 -9.02 -11.32 -15.06
C TYR A 199 -8.77 -12.65 -15.79
N PRO A 200 -9.42 -13.75 -15.37
CA PRO A 200 -9.15 -15.09 -15.88
C PRO A 200 -9.43 -15.23 -17.38
N ASN A 201 -10.37 -14.47 -17.91
CA ASN A 201 -10.68 -14.39 -19.35
C ASN A 201 -9.50 -13.89 -20.21
N ARG A 202 -8.56 -13.15 -19.61
CA ARG A 202 -7.34 -12.65 -20.27
C ARG A 202 -6.14 -13.59 -20.10
N ALA A 203 -6.28 -14.71 -19.40
CA ALA A 203 -5.17 -15.61 -19.12
C ALA A 203 -4.55 -16.21 -20.40
N LYS A 204 -5.36 -16.44 -21.44
CA LYS A 204 -4.89 -16.93 -22.74
C LYS A 204 -3.94 -15.95 -23.46
N SER A 205 -4.20 -14.64 -23.36
CA SER A 205 -3.35 -13.61 -24.00
C SER A 205 -2.21 -13.15 -23.10
N LYS A 206 -2.41 -13.17 -21.78
CA LYS A 206 -1.40 -12.77 -20.79
C LYS A 206 -1.47 -13.67 -19.56
N ALA A 207 -0.70 -14.75 -19.61
CA ALA A 207 -0.55 -15.69 -18.50
C ALA A 207 0.11 -15.04 -17.28
N ALA A 208 -0.28 -15.48 -16.08
CA ALA A 208 0.35 -15.07 -14.83
C ALA A 208 1.85 -15.44 -14.83
N LYS A 209 2.70 -14.50 -14.42
CA LYS A 209 4.15 -14.72 -14.34
C LYS A 209 4.72 -14.09 -13.08
N VAL A 210 5.59 -14.84 -12.40
CA VAL A 210 6.41 -14.33 -11.30
C VAL A 210 7.62 -13.61 -11.90
N SER A 211 7.78 -12.33 -11.55
CA SER A 211 8.91 -11.53 -12.04
C SER A 211 10.21 -11.92 -11.34
N TYR A 212 11.35 -11.65 -11.99
CA TYR A 212 12.66 -11.78 -11.35
C TYR A 212 12.79 -10.87 -10.13
N LEU A 213 12.23 -9.65 -10.20
CA LEU A 213 12.21 -8.73 -9.07
C LEU A 213 11.41 -9.30 -7.89
N ASP A 214 10.28 -9.96 -8.18
CA ASP A 214 9.47 -10.62 -7.17
C ASP A 214 10.26 -11.74 -6.48
N LEU A 215 11.08 -12.50 -7.21
CA LEU A 215 11.91 -13.58 -6.66
C LEU A 215 13.08 -13.09 -5.80
N LYS A 216 13.61 -11.89 -6.09
CA LYS A 216 14.74 -11.31 -5.35
C LYS A 216 14.30 -10.54 -4.10
N ALA A 217 13.04 -10.14 -4.03
CA ALA A 217 12.49 -9.36 -2.92
C ALA A 217 12.50 -10.18 -1.61
N GLN A 218 12.88 -9.53 -0.50
CA GLN A 218 12.84 -10.17 0.81
C GLN A 218 11.45 -10.03 1.44
N TYR A 219 10.67 -11.11 1.40
CA TYR A 219 9.36 -11.16 2.05
C TYR A 219 9.51 -11.41 3.56
N ARG A 220 10.30 -12.42 3.93
CA ARG A 220 10.42 -12.86 5.32
C ARG A 220 11.86 -13.01 5.80
N ASN A 221 12.01 -12.96 7.11
CA ASN A 221 13.27 -13.12 7.80
C ASN A 221 13.14 -14.42 8.57
N LEU A 222 13.53 -15.49 7.88
CA LEU A 222 13.42 -16.85 8.37
C LEU A 222 14.14 -17.02 9.72
N THR A 223 15.25 -16.32 9.96
CA THR A 223 15.97 -16.39 11.25
C THR A 223 15.15 -15.80 12.39
N ALA A 224 14.56 -14.63 12.21
CA ALA A 224 13.70 -13.99 13.20
C ALA A 224 12.40 -14.78 13.42
N ASP A 225 11.86 -15.39 12.36
CA ASP A 225 10.67 -16.23 12.44
C ASP A 225 10.90 -17.52 13.22
N ILE A 226 12.07 -18.15 13.06
CA ILE A 226 12.45 -19.34 13.84
C ILE A 226 12.62 -18.95 15.31
N ALA A 227 13.34 -17.85 15.60
CA ALA A 227 13.57 -17.38 16.96
C ALA A 227 12.26 -17.01 17.70
N SER A 228 11.30 -16.42 16.99
CA SER A 228 9.98 -16.05 17.53
C SER A 228 8.95 -17.19 17.49
N GLY A 229 9.33 -18.37 16.97
CA GLY A 229 8.41 -19.49 16.78
C GLY A 229 7.30 -19.25 15.76
N ARG A 230 7.38 -18.18 14.94
CA ARG A 230 6.42 -17.81 13.89
C ARG A 230 6.62 -18.62 12.60
N THR A 231 6.78 -19.93 12.75
CA THR A 231 6.94 -20.87 11.63
C THR A 231 5.58 -21.44 11.21
N VAL A 232 5.49 -21.85 9.94
CA VAL A 232 4.29 -22.52 9.40
C VAL A 232 3.94 -23.75 10.24
N PHE A 233 4.96 -24.54 10.60
CA PHE A 233 4.82 -25.74 11.41
C PHE A 233 4.16 -25.44 12.77
N ASN A 234 4.67 -24.46 13.52
CA ASN A 234 4.11 -24.10 14.82
C ASN A 234 2.68 -23.57 14.70
N GLN A 235 2.40 -22.75 13.68
CA GLN A 235 1.08 -22.19 13.48
C GLN A 235 0.04 -23.25 13.10
N LEU A 236 0.42 -24.24 12.29
CA LEU A 236 -0.46 -25.37 11.95
C LEU A 236 -0.66 -26.30 13.15
N LYS A 237 0.40 -26.60 13.91
CA LYS A 237 0.32 -27.42 15.14
C LYS A 237 -0.66 -26.84 16.16
N ASN A 238 -0.56 -25.54 16.44
CA ASN A 238 -1.44 -24.86 17.40
C ASN A 238 -2.90 -24.80 16.93
N LYS A 239 -3.15 -24.79 15.62
CA LYS A 239 -4.50 -24.73 15.05
C LYS A 239 -5.13 -26.10 14.82
N MET A 240 -4.36 -27.15 14.62
CA MET A 240 -4.86 -28.52 14.58
C MET A 240 -5.37 -29.00 15.95
N GLN A 241 -4.91 -28.40 17.05
CA GLN A 241 -5.36 -28.70 18.41
C GLN A 241 -6.68 -28.01 18.80
N GLN A 242 -7.16 -27.05 18.00
CA GLN A 242 -8.42 -26.35 18.25
C GLN A 242 -9.49 -26.87 17.29
N SER A 243 -10.51 -27.55 17.81
CA SER A 243 -11.63 -28.11 17.04
C SER A 243 -12.31 -27.05 16.17
N ASN A 244 -12.29 -27.21 14.85
CA ASN A 244 -12.87 -26.28 13.89
C ASN A 244 -14.40 -26.37 13.88
N THR A 245 -15.07 -25.43 14.55
CA THR A 245 -16.51 -25.20 14.38
C THR A 245 -16.73 -24.07 13.37
N ASN A 246 -17.19 -24.43 12.16
CA ASN A 246 -18.06 -23.72 11.21
C ASN A 246 -18.00 -22.18 10.96
N LYS A 247 -16.98 -21.44 11.43
CA LYS A 247 -16.64 -20.09 10.95
C LYS A 247 -15.48 -20.16 9.96
N GLU A 248 -15.71 -20.88 8.86
CA GLU A 248 -14.61 -21.52 8.14
C GLU A 248 -14.02 -20.74 6.97
N TYR A 249 -14.77 -20.01 6.14
CA TYR A 249 -14.20 -19.44 4.91
C TYR A 249 -13.41 -18.14 5.12
N ILE A 250 -13.97 -17.22 5.91
CA ILE A 250 -13.36 -15.91 6.21
C ILE A 250 -12.07 -16.09 7.02
N SER A 251 -12.04 -17.08 7.92
CA SER A 251 -10.83 -17.44 8.66
C SER A 251 -9.73 -17.99 7.75
N LYS A 252 -10.07 -18.73 6.68
CA LYS A 252 -9.13 -19.29 5.69
C LYS A 252 -8.42 -18.20 4.87
N ILE A 253 -9.15 -17.23 4.30
CA ILE A 253 -8.55 -16.11 3.55
C ILE A 253 -7.69 -15.23 4.47
N LYS A 254 -8.16 -14.96 5.69
CA LYS A 254 -7.40 -14.19 6.69
C LYS A 254 -6.06 -14.82 7.02
N ILE A 255 -5.98 -16.16 7.05
CA ILE A 255 -4.72 -16.87 7.26
C ILE A 255 -3.77 -16.64 6.07
N ILE A 256 -4.23 -16.83 4.82
CA ILE A 256 -3.40 -16.57 3.63
C ILE A 256 -2.90 -15.12 3.63
N LYS A 257 -3.80 -14.18 3.89
CA LYS A 257 -3.49 -12.74 3.97
C LYS A 257 -2.44 -12.42 5.03
N SER A 258 -2.50 -13.05 6.20
CA SER A 258 -1.50 -12.85 7.26
C SER A 258 -0.08 -13.25 6.86
N TRP A 259 0.06 -14.19 5.91
CA TRP A 259 1.34 -14.61 5.35
C TRP A 259 1.75 -13.79 4.12
N ALA A 260 0.77 -13.25 3.38
CA ALA A 260 0.97 -12.46 2.17
C ALA A 260 1.42 -11.01 2.36
N LEU A 261 1.22 -10.44 3.56
CA LEU A 261 1.35 -9.00 3.82
C LEU A 261 2.70 -8.53 4.36
N THR A 262 3.68 -9.42 4.58
CA THR A 262 4.97 -8.99 5.14
C THR A 262 6.06 -9.07 4.07
N PRO A 263 6.54 -7.94 3.55
CA PRO A 263 7.95 -7.73 3.25
C PRO A 263 8.63 -7.07 4.45
N LEU A 264 9.72 -7.66 4.96
CA LEU A 264 10.44 -7.12 6.13
C LEU A 264 11.14 -5.79 5.89
N ASN A 265 11.28 -5.37 4.64
CA ASN A 265 11.99 -4.14 4.34
C ASN A 265 11.57 -3.63 2.98
N HIS A 266 10.42 -2.98 2.93
CA HIS A 266 10.20 -1.95 1.92
C HIS A 266 10.06 -0.62 2.67
N GLN A 267 11.21 0.03 2.92
CA GLN A 267 11.29 1.38 2.38
C GLN A 267 10.85 1.25 0.92
N ASN A 268 9.71 1.82 0.56
CA ASN A 268 9.24 1.86 -0.82
C ASN A 268 10.48 2.16 -1.70
N PRO A 269 10.89 1.24 -2.59
CA PRO A 269 12.02 1.51 -3.47
C PRO A 269 11.59 2.68 -4.33
N VAL A 270 12.17 3.84 -4.04
CA VAL A 270 11.68 5.16 -4.43
C VAL A 270 10.32 5.46 -3.79
N ASN A 271 10.32 6.47 -2.92
CA ASN A 271 9.15 7.29 -2.70
C ASN A 271 8.81 7.95 -4.05
N ILE A 272 8.21 7.19 -4.98
CA ILE A 272 7.36 7.85 -5.95
C ILE A 272 6.26 8.39 -5.05
N ASP A 273 6.24 9.71 -4.89
CA ASP A 273 5.22 10.50 -4.19
C ASP A 273 3.83 10.35 -4.86
N CYS A 274 3.49 9.17 -5.36
CA CYS A 274 2.12 8.71 -5.55
C CYS A 274 1.56 8.33 -4.17
N CYS A 275 1.35 9.35 -3.35
CA CYS A 275 0.32 9.46 -2.33
C CYS A 275 -0.31 8.11 -1.91
N LYS A 276 0.07 7.59 -0.74
CA LYS A 276 -0.68 6.55 0.00
C LYS A 276 -2.05 7.05 0.52
N ASN A 277 -2.63 8.08 -0.12
CA ASN A 277 -3.93 8.64 0.20
C ASN A 277 -4.96 8.12 -0.81
N SER A 278 -5.24 6.82 -0.79
CA SER A 278 -6.39 6.25 -1.50
C SER A 278 -7.75 6.71 -0.92
N SER A 279 -7.79 7.69 -0.01
CA SER A 279 -9.05 8.28 0.46
C SER A 279 -9.43 9.61 -0.21
N LEU A 280 -8.51 10.30 -0.89
CA LEU A 280 -8.69 11.71 -1.33
C LEU A 280 -7.91 12.02 -2.63
N ALA A 281 -7.99 11.16 -3.64
CA ALA A 281 -7.28 11.35 -4.91
C ALA A 281 -7.93 12.48 -5.75
N LEU A 282 -7.14 13.43 -6.24
CA LEU A 282 -7.62 14.57 -7.05
C LEU A 282 -8.37 14.11 -8.30
N GLU A 283 -7.97 12.96 -8.85
CA GLU A 283 -8.55 12.30 -10.02
C GLU A 283 -10.04 11.97 -9.82
N SER A 284 -10.49 11.87 -8.56
CA SER A 284 -11.89 11.66 -8.20
C SER A 284 -12.83 12.78 -8.70
N ILE A 285 -12.29 13.95 -9.10
CA ILE A 285 -13.06 15.00 -9.80
C ILE A 285 -13.69 14.45 -11.10
N LEU A 286 -12.96 13.60 -11.83
CA LEU A 286 -13.42 13.08 -13.12
C LEU A 286 -14.54 12.04 -12.94
N ASP A 287 -14.49 11.30 -11.84
CA ASP A 287 -15.49 10.29 -11.47
C ASP A 287 -16.81 10.91 -10.95
N LEU A 288 -16.78 12.19 -10.57
CA LEU A 288 -17.96 12.93 -10.12
C LEU A 288 -19.07 12.95 -11.19
N SER A 289 -18.67 13.05 -12.47
CA SER A 289 -19.58 13.01 -13.63
C SER A 289 -20.33 11.67 -13.75
N LYS A 290 -19.69 10.57 -13.34
CA LYS A 290 -20.21 9.19 -13.44
C LYS A 290 -20.94 8.73 -12.18
N THR A 291 -20.91 9.53 -11.12
CA THR A 291 -21.46 9.16 -9.81
C THR A 291 -22.99 9.23 -9.81
N ALA A 292 -23.63 8.18 -9.28
CA ALA A 292 -25.08 8.12 -9.13
C ALA A 292 -25.62 9.26 -8.25
N ARG A 293 -26.80 9.80 -8.58
CA ARG A 293 -27.39 10.97 -7.90
C ARG A 293 -27.50 10.84 -6.37
N LYS A 294 -27.66 9.62 -5.86
CA LYS A 294 -27.75 9.33 -4.41
C LYS A 294 -26.42 9.55 -3.68
N ASP A 295 -25.31 9.30 -4.35
CA ASP A 295 -23.97 9.32 -3.75
C ASP A 295 -23.18 10.61 -4.02
N ARG A 296 -23.71 11.50 -4.88
CA ARG A 296 -23.08 12.77 -5.25
C ARG A 296 -22.72 13.64 -4.06
N ASN A 297 -23.56 13.69 -3.01
CA ASN A 297 -23.27 14.49 -1.81
C ASN A 297 -21.95 14.07 -1.16
N LYS A 298 -21.81 12.78 -0.86
CA LYS A 298 -20.61 12.22 -0.23
C LYS A 298 -19.38 12.37 -1.13
N MET A 299 -19.57 12.23 -2.44
CA MET A 299 -18.48 12.36 -3.40
C MET A 299 -18.01 13.81 -3.53
N VAL A 300 -18.92 14.78 -3.57
CA VAL A 300 -18.59 16.22 -3.62
C VAL A 300 -17.78 16.63 -2.38
N ASP A 301 -18.18 16.21 -1.19
CA ASP A 301 -17.45 16.54 0.05
C ASP A 301 -16.03 15.95 0.03
N LYS A 302 -15.89 14.67 -0.36
CA LYS A 302 -14.57 14.03 -0.50
C LYS A 302 -13.71 14.76 -1.52
N VAL A 303 -14.26 15.07 -2.70
CA VAL A 303 -13.49 15.72 -3.76
C VAL A 303 -13.13 17.17 -3.37
N ALA A 304 -14.01 17.91 -2.72
CA ALA A 304 -13.73 19.25 -2.22
C ALA A 304 -12.59 19.24 -1.20
N GLN A 305 -12.58 18.25 -0.29
CA GLN A 305 -11.50 18.05 0.65
C GLN A 305 -10.19 17.65 -0.03
N ALA A 306 -10.24 16.84 -1.09
CA ALA A 306 -9.07 16.45 -1.87
C ALA A 306 -8.43 17.67 -2.57
N ILE A 307 -9.26 18.55 -3.13
CA ILE A 307 -8.81 19.80 -3.77
C ILE A 307 -8.17 20.73 -2.74
N ALA A 308 -8.85 20.96 -1.61
CA ALA A 308 -8.35 21.78 -0.52
C ALA A 308 -6.99 21.31 -0.02
N TYR A 309 -6.83 20.00 0.17
CA TYR A 309 -5.56 19.40 0.58
C TYR A 309 -4.48 19.54 -0.52
N THR A 310 -4.84 19.26 -1.78
CA THR A 310 -3.90 19.32 -2.91
C THR A 310 -3.36 20.73 -3.14
N LEU A 311 -4.19 21.75 -2.94
CA LEU A 311 -3.82 23.16 -3.11
C LEU A 311 -3.27 23.81 -1.83
N SER A 312 -3.11 23.04 -0.74
CA SER A 312 -2.72 23.54 0.58
C SER A 312 -3.62 24.69 1.09
N ASP A 313 -4.92 24.63 0.75
CA ASP A 313 -5.94 25.61 1.12
C ASP A 313 -7.10 24.92 1.87
N ALA A 314 -6.83 24.55 3.12
CA ALA A 314 -7.79 23.85 3.98
C ALA A 314 -9.03 24.70 4.31
N THR A 315 -8.89 26.03 4.31
CA THR A 315 -9.96 26.98 4.66
C THR A 315 -11.02 27.12 3.57
N SER A 316 -10.67 26.85 2.31
CA SER A 316 -11.56 27.05 1.15
C SER A 316 -12.44 25.85 0.78
N HIS A 317 -12.63 24.87 1.68
CA HIS A 317 -13.47 23.70 1.42
C HIS A 317 -14.88 24.06 0.88
N ARG A 318 -15.56 25.02 1.52
CA ARG A 318 -16.91 25.46 1.12
C ARG A 318 -16.94 26.04 -0.30
N PHE A 319 -15.88 26.75 -0.68
CA PHE A 319 -15.73 27.30 -2.01
C PHE A 319 -15.60 26.18 -3.06
N TYR A 320 -14.75 25.19 -2.83
CA TYR A 320 -14.59 24.05 -3.73
C TYR A 320 -15.84 23.19 -3.82
N ALA A 321 -16.55 22.97 -2.71
CA ALA A 321 -17.83 22.27 -2.72
C ALA A 321 -18.87 23.02 -3.57
N LYS A 322 -18.96 24.36 -3.46
CA LYS A 322 -19.84 25.19 -4.28
C LYS A 322 -19.49 25.09 -5.77
N LEU A 323 -18.19 25.13 -6.11
CA LEU A 323 -17.69 24.97 -7.47
C LEU A 323 -18.13 23.61 -8.06
N LEU A 324 -17.89 22.51 -7.34
CA LEU A 324 -18.26 21.16 -7.78
C LEU A 324 -19.77 20.99 -7.96
N TRP A 325 -20.58 21.59 -7.08
CA TRP A 325 -22.04 21.60 -7.25
C TRP A 325 -22.49 22.35 -8.51
N ASN A 326 -21.85 23.49 -8.82
CA ASN A 326 -22.15 24.21 -10.05
C ASN A 326 -21.76 23.41 -11.29
N LEU A 327 -20.61 22.72 -11.26
CA LEU A 327 -20.19 21.83 -12.34
C LEU A 327 -21.18 20.67 -12.56
N LEU A 328 -21.64 20.03 -11.47
CA LEU A 328 -22.66 18.97 -11.58
C LEU A 328 -23.99 19.46 -12.15
N ARG A 329 -24.43 20.67 -11.77
CA ARG A 329 -25.65 21.29 -12.33
C ARG A 329 -25.55 21.54 -13.82
N ARG A 330 -24.37 21.94 -14.30
CA ARG A 330 -24.10 22.17 -15.73
C ARG A 330 -23.94 20.84 -16.48
N TYR A 331 -23.29 19.86 -15.86
CA TYR A 331 -23.17 18.52 -16.40
C TYR A 331 -24.53 17.85 -16.63
N ASP A 332 -25.46 17.99 -15.69
CA ASP A 332 -26.84 17.49 -15.85
C ASP A 332 -27.61 18.21 -16.99
N LYS A 333 -27.11 19.36 -17.48
CA LYS A 333 -27.63 20.08 -18.67
C LYS A 333 -26.89 19.74 -19.97
N GLY A 334 -25.83 18.93 -19.92
CA GLY A 334 -25.03 18.52 -21.08
C GLY A 334 -23.63 19.14 -21.15
N ASP A 335 -23.31 20.10 -20.27
CA ASP A 335 -22.03 20.82 -20.33
C ASP A 335 -20.98 20.17 -19.43
N ASN A 336 -19.92 19.61 -20.01
CA ASN A 336 -18.88 18.90 -19.26
C ASN A 336 -17.56 19.70 -19.16
N TYR A 337 -17.32 20.27 -17.98
CA TYR A 337 -16.10 21.04 -17.68
C TYR A 337 -15.18 20.42 -16.63
N PHE A 338 -15.45 19.19 -16.18
CA PHE A 338 -14.67 18.52 -15.13
C PHE A 338 -13.20 18.36 -15.52
N GLN A 339 -12.93 18.01 -16.79
CA GLN A 339 -11.57 17.81 -17.28
C GLN A 339 -10.75 19.11 -17.27
N ILE A 340 -11.38 20.24 -17.67
CA ILE A 340 -10.73 21.55 -17.71
C ILE A 340 -10.34 21.97 -16.29
N ILE A 341 -11.28 21.87 -15.35
CA ILE A 341 -11.04 22.20 -13.95
C ILE A 341 -9.93 21.33 -13.35
N TYR A 342 -9.93 20.02 -13.64
CA TYR A 342 -8.88 19.11 -13.23
C TYR A 342 -7.50 19.53 -13.74
N TYR A 343 -7.37 19.90 -15.02
CA TYR A 343 -6.11 20.39 -15.57
C TYR A 343 -5.69 21.74 -14.98
N MET A 344 -6.62 22.65 -14.73
CA MET A 344 -6.33 23.94 -14.09
C MET A 344 -5.79 23.76 -12.68
N ILE A 345 -6.36 22.84 -11.90
CA ILE A 345 -5.90 22.52 -10.53
C ILE A 345 -4.50 21.89 -10.58
N ASN A 346 -4.28 20.92 -11.47
CA ASN A 346 -2.96 20.30 -11.64
C ASN A 346 -1.90 21.31 -12.05
N ARG A 347 -2.20 22.18 -13.01
CA ARG A 347 -1.25 23.21 -13.42
C ARG A 347 -0.97 24.18 -12.27
N ALA A 348 -1.98 24.61 -11.52
CA ALA A 348 -1.80 25.49 -10.37
C ALA A 348 -0.92 24.85 -9.26
N LYS A 349 -1.05 23.54 -9.06
CA LYS A 349 -0.16 22.77 -8.18
C LYS A 349 1.28 22.77 -8.70
N ILE A 350 1.48 22.48 -9.98
CA ILE A 350 2.81 22.44 -10.61
C ILE A 350 3.49 23.80 -10.53
N ASP A 351 2.79 24.90 -10.85
CA ASP A 351 3.39 26.24 -10.81
C ASP A 351 3.77 26.67 -9.39
N TYR A 352 3.03 26.22 -8.37
CA TYR A 352 3.41 26.43 -6.98
C TYR A 352 4.69 25.65 -6.63
N GLN A 353 4.82 24.41 -7.11
CA GLN A 353 6.02 23.60 -6.92
C GLN A 353 7.24 24.16 -7.67
N GLU A 354 7.03 24.74 -8.85
CA GLU A 354 8.05 25.43 -9.65
C GLU A 354 8.41 26.82 -9.08
N GLY A 355 7.67 27.32 -8.08
CA GLY A 355 7.93 28.61 -7.42
C GLY A 355 7.36 29.83 -8.14
N PHE A 356 6.57 29.65 -9.20
CA PHE A 356 5.93 30.75 -9.94
C PHE A 356 4.80 31.45 -9.17
N ALA A 357 4.30 30.83 -8.10
CA ALA A 357 3.24 31.41 -7.27
C ALA A 357 3.48 31.16 -5.78
N ARG A 358 3.07 32.13 -4.95
CA ARG A 358 3.13 32.04 -3.48
C ARG A 358 2.05 31.13 -2.87
N SER A 359 0.95 30.88 -3.59
CA SER A 359 -0.16 30.02 -3.14
C SER A 359 -0.85 29.36 -4.33
N ALA A 360 -0.94 28.03 -4.30
CA ALA A 360 -1.60 27.24 -5.35
C ALA A 360 -3.11 27.53 -5.42
N GLY A 361 -3.78 27.65 -4.27
CA GLY A 361 -5.22 27.97 -4.19
C GLY A 361 -5.56 29.32 -4.80
N ALA A 362 -4.81 30.37 -4.45
CA ALA A 362 -5.03 31.71 -4.99
C ALA A 362 -4.77 31.78 -6.50
N LEU A 363 -3.73 31.09 -6.99
CA LEU A 363 -3.42 30.99 -8.42
C LEU A 363 -4.55 30.30 -9.19
N PHE A 364 -5.07 29.20 -8.65
CA PHE A 364 -6.22 28.51 -9.22
C PHE A 364 -7.44 29.43 -9.31
N VAL A 365 -7.76 30.17 -8.25
CA VAL A 365 -8.89 31.12 -8.26
C VAL A 365 -8.66 32.26 -9.25
N SER A 366 -7.42 32.76 -9.37
CA SER A 366 -7.07 33.77 -10.39
C SER A 366 -7.30 33.25 -11.80
N ARG A 367 -6.91 32.01 -12.08
CA ARG A 367 -7.14 31.35 -13.37
C ARG A 367 -8.60 31.09 -13.65
N LEU A 368 -9.36 30.69 -12.63
CA LEU A 368 -10.81 30.58 -12.74
C LEU A 368 -11.41 31.93 -13.12
N LYS A 369 -11.06 33.02 -12.43
CA LYS A 369 -11.60 34.35 -12.76
C LYS A 369 -11.23 34.85 -14.16
N LYS A 370 -10.04 34.49 -14.66
CA LYS A 370 -9.61 34.80 -16.03
C LYS A 370 -10.27 33.91 -17.08
N TRP A 371 -10.87 32.80 -16.67
CA TRP A 371 -11.59 31.91 -17.56
C TRP A 371 -12.97 32.52 -17.82
N GLU A 372 -13.24 32.91 -19.07
CA GLU A 372 -14.44 33.65 -19.49
C GLU A 372 -15.77 32.98 -19.09
N THR A 373 -15.75 31.67 -18.85
CA THR A 373 -16.94 30.89 -18.44
C THR A 373 -17.17 30.87 -16.92
N TRP A 374 -16.32 31.51 -16.12
CA TRP A 374 -16.45 31.54 -14.67
C TRP A 374 -17.69 32.27 -14.20
N ASP A 375 -17.98 33.43 -14.76
CA ASP A 375 -19.17 34.21 -14.42
C ASP A 375 -20.43 33.42 -14.78
N TRP A 376 -20.40 32.74 -15.91
CA TRP A 376 -21.45 31.82 -16.34
C TRP A 376 -21.62 30.61 -15.40
N LEU A 377 -20.52 30.07 -14.86
CA LEU A 377 -20.55 28.99 -13.88
C LEU A 377 -21.10 29.47 -12.53
N GLN A 378 -20.80 30.70 -12.12
CA GLN A 378 -21.34 31.32 -10.90
C GLN A 378 -22.84 31.58 -10.99
N GLN A 379 -23.33 32.01 -12.15
CA GLN A 379 -24.75 32.30 -12.41
C GLN A 379 -25.62 31.05 -12.56
N THR A 380 -25.07 29.85 -12.31
CA THR A 380 -25.84 28.60 -12.43
C THR A 380 -26.99 28.60 -11.42
N PRO A 381 -28.27 28.47 -11.87
CA PRO A 381 -29.41 28.47 -10.97
C PRO A 381 -29.32 27.30 -10.00
N MET A 382 -29.77 27.49 -8.76
CA MET A 382 -29.73 26.47 -7.70
C MET A 382 -30.78 25.38 -7.94
N VAL A 383 -30.58 24.59 -9.00
CA VAL A 383 -31.35 23.39 -9.29
C VAL A 383 -30.82 22.24 -8.44
N ARG A 384 -31.73 21.39 -7.97
CA ARG A 384 -31.40 20.24 -7.11
C ARG A 384 -30.80 19.12 -7.95
N VAL A 385 -29.59 18.69 -7.60
CA VAL A 385 -28.82 17.66 -8.34
C VAL A 385 -28.67 16.34 -7.56
N GLY A 386 -29.07 16.33 -6.28
CA GLY A 386 -29.02 15.17 -5.38
C GLY A 386 -30.35 14.86 -4.71
N THR A 387 -30.48 13.66 -4.15
CA THR A 387 -31.67 13.24 -3.38
C THR A 387 -31.80 14.01 -2.06
N LYS A 388 -33.05 14.14 -1.55
CA LYS A 388 -33.30 14.80 -0.25
C LYS A 388 -32.53 14.06 0.84
N PRO A 389 -31.71 14.75 1.67
CA PRO A 389 -31.12 14.09 2.82
C PRO A 389 -32.27 13.56 3.68
N ILE A 390 -32.18 12.28 4.06
CA ILE A 390 -33.09 11.69 5.04
C ILE A 390 -32.84 12.47 6.33
N GLN A 391 -33.83 13.25 6.75
CA GLN A 391 -33.79 13.89 8.07
C GLN A 391 -33.76 12.76 9.08
N ALA A 392 -32.69 12.69 9.86
CA ALA A 392 -32.53 11.75 10.96
C ALA A 392 -33.46 12.13 12.11
#